data_AF-A0A7C1YIE1-F1
#
_entry.id   AF-A0A7C1YIE1-F1
#
_cell.length_a   1.000
_cell.length_b   1.000
_cell.length_c   1.000
_cell.angle_alpha   90.00
_cell.angle_beta   90.00
_cell.angle_gamma   90.00
#
_symmetry.space_group_name_H-M   'P 1'
#
loop_
_entity.id
_entity.type
_entity.pdbx_description
1 polymer ?
#
loop_
_entity_poly.entity_id
_entity_poly.type
_entity_poly.pdbx_seq_one_letter_code
_entity_poly.pdbx_strand_id
1 'polypeptide(L)'
;MAQESLSHQRRHAIIAAWLFTVGVMVFAMVILGGVTRLTHSGLSMVDWRPVTGWLPPLGETQWGEAFAKYREKPEYLKMNLGMTLAEFKAIFWFEYLHRLWGRLIGVFFFVPFVFFFAKGWVNRALA
;
A
#
# COMPACT_ATOMS: atom_id res chain seq x y z
N MET A 1 29.72 22.42 21.76
CA MET A 1 28.90 23.38 20.98
C MET A 1 28.87 23.09 19.48
N ALA A 2 29.95 23.22 18.70
CA ALA A 2 29.90 22.98 17.23
C ALA A 2 29.66 21.51 16.81
N GLN A 3 30.24 20.54 17.54
CA GLN A 3 30.02 19.11 17.27
C GLN A 3 28.55 18.69 17.49
N GLU A 4 27.92 19.24 18.53
CA GLU A 4 26.53 18.97 18.88
C GLU A 4 25.56 19.58 17.86
N SER A 5 25.81 20.81 17.40
CA SER A 5 24.97 21.46 16.38
C SER A 5 24.98 20.72 15.05
N LEU A 6 26.14 20.24 14.60
CA LEU A 6 26.28 19.41 13.39
C LEU A 6 25.51 18.08 13.53
N SER A 7 25.54 17.47 14.72
CA SER A 7 24.80 16.22 14.98
C SER A 7 23.29 16.43 14.95
N HIS A 8 22.79 17.55 15.48
CA HIS A 8 21.38 17.92 15.44
C HIS A 8 20.91 18.19 14.01
N GLN A 9 21.68 18.97 13.23
CA GLN A 9 21.38 19.23 11.83
C GLN A 9 21.29 17.93 11.00
N ARG A 10 22.21 16.98 11.22
CA ARG A 10 22.16 15.67 10.53
C ARG A 10 20.92 14.86 10.91
N ARG A 11 20.53 14.82 12.18
CA ARG A 11 19.30 14.11 12.62
C ARG A 11 18.05 14.71 11.99
N HIS A 12 17.93 16.04 11.97
CA HIS A 12 16.81 16.72 11.34
C HIS A 12 16.75 16.45 9.83
N ALA A 13 17.90 16.47 9.13
CA ALA A 13 17.96 16.12 7.71
C ALA A 13 17.52 14.68 7.43
N ILE A 14 17.91 13.72 8.28
CA ILE A 14 17.47 12.32 8.15
C ILE A 14 15.95 12.19 8.35
N ILE A 15 15.40 12.83 9.39
CA ILE A 15 13.96 12.82 9.65
C ILE A 15 13.19 13.49 8.51
N ALA A 16 13.68 14.63 8.01
CA ALA A 16 13.05 15.35 6.90
C ALA A 16 13.06 14.50 5.62
N ALA A 17 14.18 13.87 5.27
CA ALA A 17 14.28 12.97 4.12
C ALA A 17 13.34 11.76 4.26
N TRP A 18 13.24 11.19 5.46
CA TRP A 18 12.33 10.08 5.75
C TRP A 18 10.86 10.50 5.58
N LEU A 19 10.44 11.62 6.19
CA LEU A 19 9.08 12.15 6.06
C LEU A 19 8.75 12.52 4.62
N PHE A 20 9.68 13.13 3.90
CA PHE A 20 9.50 13.45 2.48
C PHE A 20 9.30 12.18 1.64
N THR A 21 10.11 11.14 1.90
CA THR A 21 9.96 9.84 1.25
C THR A 21 8.59 9.22 1.54
N VAL A 22 8.14 9.24 2.79
CA VAL A 22 6.79 8.78 3.16
C VAL A 22 5.72 9.60 2.43
N GLY A 23 5.89 10.92 2.34
CA GLY A 23 4.99 11.80 1.58
C GLY A 23 4.90 11.44 0.10
N VAL A 24 6.03 11.17 -0.56
CA VAL A 24 6.07 10.69 -1.95
C VAL A 24 5.36 9.34 -2.09
N MET A 25 5.57 8.42 -1.15
CA MET A 25 4.89 7.12 -1.18
C MET A 25 3.36 7.27 -1.04
N VAL A 26 2.89 8.16 -0.16
CA VAL A 26 1.47 8.48 0.01
C VAL A 26 0.90 9.15 -1.23
N PHE A 27 1.63 10.06 -1.87
CA PHE A 27 1.21 10.65 -3.14
C PHE A 27 1.02 9.58 -4.23
N ALA A 28 1.97 8.65 -4.35
CA ALA A 28 1.84 7.51 -5.26
C ALA A 28 0.64 6.60 -4.91
N MET A 29 0.35 6.40 -3.62
CA MET A 29 -0.82 5.67 -3.14
C MET A 29 -2.14 6.30 -3.59
N VAL A 30 -2.24 7.63 -3.54
CA VAL A 30 -3.42 8.37 -4.00
C VAL A 30 -3.65 8.16 -5.50
N ILE A 31 -2.59 8.27 -6.31
CA ILE A 31 -2.68 8.01 -7.76
C ILE A 31 -3.13 6.58 -8.03
N LEU A 32 -2.48 5.61 -7.39
CA LEU A 32 -2.77 4.19 -7.57
C LEU A 32 -4.20 3.82 -7.12
N GLY A 33 -4.69 4.45 -6.05
CA GLY A 33 -6.07 4.33 -5.59
C GLY A 33 -7.06 4.94 -6.57
N GLY A 34 -6.72 6.10 -7.14
CA GLY A 34 -7.48 6.74 -8.22
C GLY A 34 -7.60 5.82 -9.44
N VAL A 35 -6.50 5.21 -9.89
CA VAL A 35 -6.51 4.24 -10.99
C VAL A 35 -7.40 3.04 -10.64
N THR A 36 -7.25 2.45 -9.44
CA THR A 36 -8.07 1.32 -8.97
C THR A 36 -9.57 1.65 -8.98
N ARG A 37 -9.93 2.89 -8.63
CA ARG A 37 -11.31 3.36 -8.66
C ARG A 37 -11.83 3.53 -10.09
N LEU A 38 -11.04 4.14 -10.97
CA LEU A 38 -11.43 4.41 -12.36
C LEU A 38 -11.48 3.15 -13.22
N THR A 39 -10.69 2.12 -12.88
CA THR A 39 -10.70 0.82 -13.57
C THR A 39 -11.70 -0.18 -12.98
N HIS A 40 -12.54 0.24 -12.02
CA HIS A 40 -13.53 -0.61 -11.38
C HIS A 40 -12.95 -1.88 -10.74
N SER A 41 -11.69 -1.80 -10.31
CA SER A 41 -10.98 -2.95 -9.76
C SER A 41 -11.20 -3.14 -8.27
N GLY A 42 -11.76 -2.16 -7.54
CA GLY A 42 -11.82 -2.17 -6.07
C GLY A 42 -12.65 -3.29 -5.40
N LEU A 43 -13.38 -4.11 -6.16
CA LEU A 43 -14.08 -5.31 -5.66
C LEU A 43 -13.45 -6.62 -6.14
N SER A 44 -12.29 -6.57 -6.79
CA SER A 44 -11.56 -7.75 -7.28
C SER A 44 -10.93 -8.57 -6.15
N MET A 45 -10.68 -7.97 -4.97
CA MET A 45 -10.07 -8.58 -3.80
C MET A 45 -10.83 -8.23 -2.51
N VAL A 46 -11.93 -8.92 -2.24
CA VAL A 46 -12.76 -8.72 -1.04
C VAL A 46 -12.28 -9.44 0.23
N ASP A 47 -11.48 -10.50 0.09
CA ASP A 47 -11.01 -11.28 1.24
C ASP A 47 -10.00 -10.45 2.06
N TRP A 48 -10.47 -9.82 3.14
CA TRP A 48 -9.64 -9.01 4.01
C TRP A 48 -8.77 -9.88 4.92
N ARG A 49 -7.51 -10.04 4.53
CA ARG A 49 -6.48 -10.73 5.31
C ARG A 49 -5.29 -9.79 5.52
N PRO A 50 -5.33 -8.93 6.56
CA PRO A 50 -4.35 -7.86 6.73
C PRO A 50 -2.92 -8.39 6.96
N VAL A 51 -2.78 -9.51 7.67
CA VAL A 51 -1.47 -10.13 7.99
C VAL A 51 -1.10 -11.23 6.98
N THR A 52 -2.03 -12.09 6.59
CA THR A 52 -1.76 -13.30 5.78
C THR A 52 -2.13 -13.18 4.29
N GLY A 53 -2.80 -12.10 3.88
CA GLY A 53 -3.28 -11.89 2.51
C GLY A 53 -2.40 -10.97 1.68
N TRP A 54 -1.09 -11.05 1.86
CA TRP A 54 -0.13 -10.31 1.02
C TRP A 54 0.34 -11.14 -0.18
N LEU A 55 0.10 -12.45 -0.21
CA LEU A 55 0.39 -13.29 -1.38
C LEU A 55 -0.80 -13.26 -2.35
N PRO A 56 -0.58 -12.96 -3.64
CA PRO A 56 -1.60 -13.11 -4.67
C PRO A 56 -1.81 -14.60 -5.00
N PRO A 57 -2.88 -14.97 -5.73
CA PRO A 57 -3.02 -16.32 -6.24
C PRO A 57 -1.80 -16.71 -7.09
N LEU A 58 -1.17 -17.85 -6.77
CA LEU A 58 0.07 -18.28 -7.42
C LEU A 58 -0.16 -19.34 -8.51
N GLY A 59 -1.26 -20.08 -8.41
CA GLY A 59 -1.59 -21.17 -9.34
C GLY A 59 -2.93 -20.96 -10.05
N GLU A 60 -3.12 -21.65 -11.17
CA GLU A 60 -4.35 -21.52 -11.98
C GLU A 60 -5.62 -21.87 -11.21
N THR A 61 -5.58 -22.88 -10.33
CA THR A 61 -6.72 -23.24 -9.47
C THR A 61 -7.11 -22.08 -8.55
N GLN A 62 -6.13 -21.44 -7.90
CA GLN A 62 -6.38 -20.31 -6.99
C GLN A 62 -6.90 -19.08 -7.75
N TRP A 63 -6.39 -18.84 -8.96
CA TRP A 63 -6.91 -17.81 -9.85
C TRP A 63 -8.36 -18.08 -10.26
N GLY A 64 -8.70 -19.34 -10.56
CA GLY A 64 -10.06 -19.77 -10.85
C GLY A 64 -11.02 -19.55 -9.68
N GLU A 65 -10.59 -19.86 -8.45
CA GLU A 65 -11.36 -19.63 -7.23
C GLU A 65 -11.59 -18.13 -6.96
N ALA A 66 -10.53 -17.32 -7.07
CA ALA A 66 -10.62 -15.87 -6.90
C ALA A 66 -11.56 -15.25 -7.95
N PHE A 67 -11.46 -15.69 -9.20
CA PHE A 67 -12.34 -15.22 -10.26
C PHE A 67 -13.79 -15.68 -10.06
N ALA A 68 -14.02 -16.92 -9.61
CA ALA A 68 -15.35 -17.41 -9.26
C ALA A 68 -16.02 -16.53 -8.20
N LYS A 69 -15.29 -16.16 -7.14
CA LYS A 69 -15.77 -15.22 -6.12
C LYS A 69 -16.06 -13.82 -6.68
N TYR A 70 -15.26 -13.37 -7.64
CA TYR A 70 -15.49 -12.08 -8.30
C TYR A 70 -16.77 -12.08 -9.15
N ARG A 71 -17.10 -13.20 -9.80
CA ARG A 71 -18.33 -13.32 -10.63
C ARG A 71 -19.63 -13.15 -9.85
N GLU A 72 -19.60 -13.41 -8.54
CA GLU A 72 -20.73 -13.20 -7.63
C GLU A 72 -20.92 -11.72 -7.26
N LYS A 73 -19.96 -10.83 -7.60
CA LYS A 73 -20.01 -9.42 -7.20
C LYS A 73 -20.85 -8.57 -8.13
N PRO A 74 -21.51 -7.53 -7.60
CA PRO A 74 -22.29 -6.59 -8.42
C PRO A 74 -21.46 -5.92 -9.54
N GLU A 75 -20.17 -5.68 -9.30
CA GLU A 75 -19.28 -5.06 -10.30
C GLU A 75 -19.08 -5.98 -11.52
N TYR A 76 -18.93 -7.29 -11.30
CA TYR A 76 -18.94 -8.27 -12.39
C TYR A 76 -20.28 -8.28 -13.11
N LEU A 77 -21.38 -8.39 -12.37
CA LEU A 77 -22.73 -8.51 -12.96
C LEU A 77 -23.17 -7.27 -13.74
N LYS A 78 -22.72 -6.07 -13.36
CA LYS A 78 -23.17 -4.81 -13.94
C LYS A 78 -22.19 -4.21 -14.94
N MET A 79 -20.88 -4.40 -14.75
CA MET A 79 -19.86 -3.69 -15.52
C MET A 79 -18.94 -4.62 -16.30
N ASN A 80 -18.64 -5.80 -15.75
CA ASN A 80 -17.64 -6.72 -16.30
C ASN A 80 -18.24 -8.09 -16.70
N LEU A 81 -19.51 -8.10 -17.13
CA LEU A 81 -20.21 -9.33 -17.48
C LEU A 81 -19.55 -9.98 -18.71
N GLY A 82 -19.23 -11.27 -18.61
CA GLY A 82 -18.52 -11.98 -19.68
C GLY A 82 -17.01 -11.76 -19.70
N MET A 83 -16.45 -11.01 -18.74
CA MET A 83 -15.01 -10.83 -18.57
C MET A 83 -14.29 -12.19 -18.49
N THR A 84 -13.11 -12.26 -19.10
CA THR A 84 -12.22 -13.42 -19.12
C THR A 84 -11.33 -13.45 -17.86
N LEU A 85 -10.71 -14.61 -17.59
CA LEU A 85 -9.76 -14.72 -16.49
C LEU A 85 -8.53 -13.79 -16.66
N ALA A 86 -8.11 -13.53 -17.89
CA ALA A 86 -6.97 -12.66 -18.18
C ALA A 86 -7.28 -11.19 -17.83
N GLU A 87 -8.47 -10.71 -18.20
CA GLU A 87 -8.95 -9.37 -17.84
C GLU A 87 -9.16 -9.23 -16.33
N PHE A 88 -9.67 -10.28 -15.68
CA PHE A 88 -9.75 -10.33 -14.22
C PHE A 88 -8.37 -10.20 -13.56
N LYS A 89 -7.36 -10.95 -14.04
CA LYS A 89 -5.98 -10.86 -13.54
C LYS A 89 -5.48 -9.41 -13.63
N ALA A 90 -5.77 -8.68 -14.71
CA ALA A 90 -5.35 -7.29 -14.87
C ALA A 90 -5.96 -6.35 -13.81
N ILE A 91 -7.28 -6.40 -13.58
CA ILE A 91 -7.92 -5.58 -12.53
C ILE A 91 -7.45 -5.98 -11.13
N PHE A 92 -7.27 -7.28 -10.90
CA PHE A 92 -6.77 -7.80 -9.63
C PHE A 92 -5.41 -7.22 -9.26
N TRP A 93 -4.49 -7.11 -10.24
CA TRP A 93 -3.15 -6.55 -9.99
C TRP A 93 -3.18 -5.10 -9.54
N PHE A 94 -4.09 -4.26 -10.05
CA PHE A 94 -4.24 -2.88 -9.58
C PHE A 94 -4.63 -2.83 -8.11
N GLU A 95 -5.68 -3.58 -7.73
CA GLU A 95 -6.14 -3.59 -6.35
C GLU A 95 -5.10 -4.23 -5.41
N TYR A 96 -4.47 -5.32 -5.84
CA TYR A 96 -3.39 -5.97 -5.10
C TYR A 96 -2.21 -5.02 -4.87
N LEU A 97 -1.74 -4.34 -5.92
CA LEU A 97 -0.62 -3.40 -5.81
C LEU A 97 -1.00 -2.24 -4.90
N HIS A 98 -2.22 -1.72 -5.00
CA HIS A 98 -2.73 -0.67 -4.12
C HIS A 98 -2.68 -1.10 -2.65
N ARG A 99 -3.18 -2.30 -2.34
CA ARG A 99 -3.16 -2.86 -0.98
C ARG A 99 -1.75 -3.14 -0.48
N LEU A 100 -0.88 -3.71 -1.33
CA LEU A 100 0.51 -3.97 -0.99
C LEU A 100 1.27 -2.67 -0.71
N TRP A 101 1.08 -1.65 -1.53
CA TRP A 101 1.71 -0.35 -1.38
C TRP A 101 1.31 0.33 -0.07
N GLY A 102 0.02 0.27 0.29
CA GLY A 102 -0.45 0.75 1.60
C GLY A 102 0.24 0.06 2.79
N ARG A 103 0.47 -1.25 2.71
CA ARG A 103 1.21 -1.99 3.75
C ARG A 103 2.67 -1.55 3.83
N LEU A 104 3.33 -1.38 2.68
CA LEU A 104 4.71 -0.91 2.60
C LEU A 104 4.86 0.49 3.23
N ILE A 105 3.93 1.40 2.97
CA ILE A 105 3.90 2.72 3.61
C ILE A 105 3.82 2.58 5.13
N GLY A 106 2.91 1.73 5.63
CA GLY A 106 2.76 1.47 7.06
C GLY A 106 4.06 1.01 7.71
N VAL A 107 4.78 0.06 7.09
CA VAL A 107 6.07 -0.43 7.58
C VAL A 107 7.16 0.65 7.49
N PHE A 108 7.25 1.35 6.36
CA PHE A 108 8.27 2.37 6.10
C PHE A 108 8.09 3.62 6.97
N PHE A 109 6.87 3.88 7.44
CA PHE A 109 6.60 4.86 8.46
C PHE A 109 6.89 4.32 9.86
N PHE A 110 6.28 3.19 10.25
CA PHE A 110 6.26 2.74 11.63
C PHE A 110 7.65 2.32 12.14
N VAL A 111 8.45 1.61 11.33
CA VAL A 111 9.76 1.10 11.77
C VAL A 111 10.75 2.23 12.06
N PRO A 112 10.98 3.21 11.16
CA PRO A 112 11.85 4.34 11.47
C PRO A 112 11.27 5.23 12.57
N PHE A 113 9.94 5.41 12.64
CA PHE A 113 9.31 6.18 13.71
C PHE A 113 9.65 5.61 15.09
N VAL A 114 9.44 4.31 15.30
CA VAL A 114 9.78 3.65 16.58
C VAL A 114 11.27 3.77 16.88
N PHE A 115 12.14 3.62 15.88
CA PHE A 115 13.58 3.80 16.04
C PHE A 115 13.95 5.22 16.47
N PHE A 116 13.43 6.26 15.80
CA PHE A 116 13.70 7.66 16.12
C PHE A 116 13.12 8.04 17.49
N PHE A 117 11.95 7.52 17.83
CA PHE A 117 11.33 7.70 19.13
C PHE A 117 12.18 7.09 20.25
N ALA A 118 12.59 5.83 20.11
CA ALA A 118 13.44 5.13 21.07
C ALA A 118 14.82 5.80 21.24
N LYS A 119 15.33 6.44 20.18
CA LYS A 119 16.58 7.22 20.21
C LYS A 119 16.42 8.64 20.77
N GLY A 120 15.19 9.09 21.07
CA GLY A 120 14.91 10.45 21.51
C GLY A 120 15.21 11.51 20.45
N TRP A 121 15.17 11.15 19.16
CA TRP A 121 15.39 12.09 18.06
C TRP A 121 14.14 12.90 17.73
N VAL A 122 12.97 12.39 18.12
CA VAL A 122 11.69 13.07 17.99
C VAL A 122 11.50 13.96 19.23
N ASN A 123 11.67 15.27 19.06
CA ASN A 123 11.43 16.25 20.13
C ASN A 123 9.93 16.42 20.40
N ARG A 124 9.58 16.91 21.61
CA ARG A 124 8.20 17.21 22.05
C ARG A 124 7.39 18.15 21.13
N ALA A 125 8.04 18.84 20.19
CA ALA A 125 7.39 19.68 19.19
C ALA A 125 6.90 18.91 17.95
N LEU A 126 7.26 17.63 17.82
CA LEU A 126 6.94 16.75 16.68
C LEU A 126 6.14 15.49 17.08
N ALA A 127 5.85 15.31 18.36
CA ALA A 127 5.02 14.21 18.91
C ALA A 127 3.68 14.77 19.36
#